data_AF-A0A7G5BUZ3-F1
#
_entry.id   AF-A0A7G5BUZ3-F1
#
_cell.length_a   1.000
_cell.length_b   1.000
_cell.length_c   1.000
_cell.angle_alpha   90.00
_cell.angle_beta   90.00
_cell.angle_gamma   90.00
#
_symmetry.space_group_name_H-M   'P 1'
#
loop_
_entity.id
_entity.type
_entity.pdbx_description
1 polymer ?
#
loop_
_entity_poly.entity_id
_entity_poly.type
_entity_poly.pdbx_seq_one_letter_code
_entity_poly.pdbx_strand_id
1 'polypeptide(L)'
;MARLEWMLGITSSYFFQIRNDAYNLFSPSNIGIVRDIKQMGHSIGLHAHLGMIESYDELANNLVRDVEIMENMLKLPIDRYSYHRPPKAVLSLKLKIKGLINTYDGLFFEHRESNLEKVSVKYLADSRHQWKYGYPEERTIASHPKIQLLIHPDEWTIAGYDAKTNFRMLEDEKRINFRQTIRSECDHYTES
;
A
#
# COMPACT_ATOMS: atom_id res chain seq x y z
N MET A 1 -10.75 3.03 6.15
CA MET A 1 -9.71 2.50 7.06
C MET A 1 -9.02 3.61 7.85
N ALA A 2 -8.28 4.54 7.24
CA ALA A 2 -7.50 5.58 7.94
C ALA A 2 -8.25 6.32 9.06
N ARG A 3 -9.45 6.82 8.79
CA ARG A 3 -10.29 7.49 9.79
C ARG A 3 -10.57 6.63 11.03
N LEU A 4 -10.82 5.33 10.84
CA LEU A 4 -11.07 4.39 11.93
C LEU A 4 -9.81 4.19 12.78
N GLU A 5 -8.66 3.97 12.14
CA GLU A 5 -7.38 3.82 12.84
C GLU A 5 -7.05 5.07 13.66
N TRP A 6 -7.22 6.25 13.07
CA TRP A 6 -7.05 7.54 13.76
C TRP A 6 -7.98 7.68 14.97
N MET A 7 -9.26 7.32 14.84
CA MET A 7 -10.22 7.34 15.95
C MET A 7 -9.84 6.38 17.08
N LEU A 8 -9.14 5.28 16.76
CA LEU A 8 -8.63 4.31 17.73
C LEU A 8 -7.25 4.69 18.28
N GLY A 9 -6.67 5.83 17.87
CA GLY A 9 -5.32 6.24 18.27
C GLY A 9 -4.20 5.41 17.62
N ILE A 10 -4.48 4.73 16.51
CA ILE A 10 -3.56 3.88 15.78
C ILE A 10 -2.95 4.66 14.60
N THR A 11 -1.64 4.58 14.43
CA THR A 11 -0.93 5.14 13.28
C THR A 11 -0.41 4.05 12.35
N SER A 12 -0.86 4.06 11.10
CA SER A 12 -0.46 3.12 10.06
C SER A 12 0.41 3.76 8.96
N SER A 13 1.00 2.92 8.11
CA SER A 13 1.67 3.34 6.87
C SER A 13 0.82 2.93 5.66
N TYR A 14 0.49 3.90 4.80
CA TYR A 14 -0.28 3.70 3.58
C TYR A 14 0.65 3.73 2.36
N PHE A 15 0.59 2.70 1.53
CA PHE A 15 1.47 2.53 0.39
C PHE A 15 0.70 2.68 -0.93
N PHE A 16 1.15 3.58 -1.80
CA PHE A 16 0.49 3.89 -3.08
C PHE A 16 1.37 3.54 -4.27
N GLN A 17 0.76 2.97 -5.31
CA GLN A 17 1.44 2.71 -6.58
C GLN A 17 1.33 3.97 -7.45
N ILE A 18 2.43 4.33 -8.12
CA ILE A 18 2.44 5.41 -9.13
C ILE A 18 2.53 4.89 -10.57
N ARG A 19 2.67 3.56 -10.72
CA ARG A 19 2.76 2.84 -12.00
C ARG A 19 1.65 1.80 -12.05
N ASN A 20 0.40 2.25 -12.18
CA ASN A 20 -0.78 1.40 -12.16
C ASN A 20 -1.91 2.02 -12.99
N ASP A 21 -2.61 1.21 -13.79
CA ASP A 21 -3.73 1.66 -14.63
C ASP A 21 -5.03 1.89 -13.85
N ALA A 22 -5.15 1.32 -12.64
CA ALA A 22 -6.41 1.39 -11.89
C ALA A 22 -6.73 2.81 -11.36
N TYR A 23 -5.72 3.68 -11.20
CA TYR A 23 -5.92 5.05 -10.74
C TYR A 23 -4.72 5.96 -11.02
N ASN A 24 -4.99 7.27 -11.10
CA ASN A 24 -3.96 8.30 -11.09
C ASN A 24 -3.79 8.85 -9.68
N LEU A 25 -2.69 8.52 -8.98
CA LEU A 25 -2.42 9.02 -7.63
C LEU A 25 -2.38 10.56 -7.57
N PHE A 26 -1.95 11.20 -8.64
CA PHE A 26 -1.72 12.64 -8.72
C PHE A 26 -2.94 13.42 -9.23
N SER A 27 -4.11 12.79 -9.34
CA SER A 27 -5.35 13.54 -9.57
C SER A 27 -5.66 14.44 -8.36
N PRO A 28 -6.33 15.59 -8.55
CA PRO A 28 -6.69 16.47 -7.44
C PRO A 28 -7.45 15.76 -6.32
N SER A 29 -8.38 14.85 -6.65
CA SER A 29 -9.15 14.10 -5.66
C SER A 29 -8.26 13.16 -4.84
N ASN A 30 -7.36 12.42 -5.48
CA ASN A 30 -6.50 11.45 -4.81
C ASN A 30 -5.42 12.14 -3.97
N ILE A 31 -4.88 13.28 -4.43
CA ILE A 31 -3.99 14.11 -3.62
C ILE A 31 -4.70 14.58 -2.35
N GLY A 32 -5.97 15.00 -2.45
CA GLY A 32 -6.80 15.37 -1.30
C GLY A 32 -6.91 14.23 -0.29
N ILE A 33 -7.25 13.03 -0.76
CA ILE A 33 -7.36 11.82 0.09
C ILE A 33 -6.03 11.50 0.78
N VAL A 34 -4.91 11.55 0.05
CA VAL A 34 -3.58 11.27 0.62
C VAL A 34 -3.18 12.30 1.68
N ARG A 35 -3.51 13.57 1.46
CA ARG A 35 -3.27 14.64 2.45
C ARG A 35 -4.12 14.46 3.70
N ASP A 36 -5.38 14.07 3.56
CA ASP A 36 -6.25 13.74 4.70
C ASP A 36 -5.66 12.59 5.52
N ILE A 37 -5.21 11.52 4.86
CA ILE A 37 -4.54 10.38 5.52
C ILE A 37 -3.30 10.87 6.28
N LYS A 38 -2.48 11.73 5.67
CA LYS A 38 -1.30 12.30 6.32
C LYS A 38 -1.66 13.21 7.51
N GLN A 39 -2.72 14.02 7.39
CA GLN A 39 -3.19 14.91 8.45
C GLN A 39 -3.71 14.13 9.67
N MET A 40 -4.23 12.92 9.46
CA MET A 40 -4.59 11.98 10.53
C MET A 40 -3.37 11.36 11.26
N GLY A 41 -2.14 11.74 10.89
CA GLY A 41 -0.91 11.27 11.53
C GLY A 41 -0.34 9.98 10.93
N HIS A 42 -0.95 9.44 9.88
CA HIS A 42 -0.42 8.27 9.18
C HIS A 42 0.81 8.63 8.34
N SER A 43 1.58 7.60 8.00
CA SER A 43 2.71 7.74 7.08
C SER A 43 2.32 7.36 5.66
N ILE A 44 2.90 8.04 4.68
CA ILE A 44 2.69 7.77 3.26
C ILE A 44 3.96 7.14 2.70
N GLY A 45 3.83 6.09 1.92
CA GLY A 45 4.95 5.35 1.35
C GLY A 45 4.72 4.95 -0.10
N LEU A 46 5.82 4.62 -0.78
CA LEU A 46 5.78 4.07 -2.12
C LEU A 46 5.40 2.58 -2.08
N HIS A 47 4.36 2.20 -2.81
CA HIS A 47 4.13 0.80 -3.15
C HIS A 47 4.88 0.48 -4.43
N ALA A 48 6.09 -0.04 -4.28
CA ALA A 48 7.05 -0.13 -5.36
C ALA A 48 6.68 -1.25 -6.34
N HIS A 49 6.42 -0.88 -7.59
CA HIS A 49 6.33 -1.84 -8.69
C HIS A 49 7.75 -2.18 -9.15
N LEU A 50 8.09 -3.47 -9.14
CA LEU A 50 9.45 -3.92 -9.45
C LEU A 50 9.73 -3.94 -10.96
N GLY A 51 8.76 -4.26 -11.82
CA GLY A 51 9.01 -4.36 -13.26
C GLY A 51 10.09 -5.41 -13.60
N MET A 52 10.76 -5.24 -14.73
CA MET A 52 11.95 -6.02 -15.11
C MET A 52 13.18 -5.31 -14.53
N ILE A 53 13.71 -5.82 -13.42
CA ILE A 53 14.95 -5.31 -12.81
C ILE A 53 16.08 -6.27 -13.13
N GLU A 54 17.19 -5.73 -13.61
CA GLU A 54 18.37 -6.51 -13.96
C GLU A 54 19.46 -6.43 -12.89
N SER A 55 19.47 -5.39 -12.04
CA SER A 55 20.49 -5.21 -11.00
C SER A 55 20.01 -4.54 -9.70
N TYR A 56 20.82 -4.66 -8.65
CA TYR A 56 20.60 -3.99 -7.36
C TYR A 56 20.59 -2.45 -7.48
N ASP A 57 21.58 -1.89 -8.18
CA ASP A 57 21.71 -0.44 -8.33
C ASP A 57 20.54 0.15 -9.11
N GLU A 58 20.08 -0.56 -10.15
CA GLU A 58 18.90 -0.18 -10.89
C GLU A 58 17.65 -0.14 -10.00
N LEU A 59 17.43 -1.17 -9.17
CA LEU A 59 16.32 -1.19 -8.21
C LEU A 59 16.40 -0.01 -7.23
N ALA A 60 17.58 0.22 -6.64
CA ALA A 60 17.77 1.32 -5.69
C ALA A 60 17.49 2.69 -6.34
N ASN A 61 18.03 2.91 -7.54
CA ASN A 61 17.84 4.16 -8.29
C ASN A 61 16.38 4.35 -8.72
N ASN A 62 15.69 3.28 -9.13
CA ASN A 62 14.27 3.36 -9.49
C ASN A 62 13.40 3.69 -8.27
N LEU A 63 13.69 3.11 -7.11
CA LEU A 63 12.98 3.44 -5.87
C LEU A 63 13.18 4.90 -5.45
N VAL A 64 14.43 5.39 -5.49
CA VAL A 64 14.73 6.79 -5.18
C VAL A 64 13.96 7.72 -6.12
N ARG A 65 14.01 7.45 -7.42
CA ARG A 65 13.29 8.23 -8.44
C ARG A 65 11.78 8.24 -8.19
N ASP A 66 11.18 7.08 -7.93
CA ASP A 66 9.73 6.98 -7.71
C ASP A 66 9.31 7.69 -6.42
N VAL A 67 10.14 7.64 -5.37
CA VAL A 67 9.94 8.42 -4.14
C VAL A 67 10.03 9.92 -4.42
N GLU A 68 11.06 10.39 -5.12
CA GLU A 68 11.23 11.81 -5.47
C GLU A 68 10.04 12.33 -6.30
N ILE A 69 9.51 11.53 -7.24
CA ILE A 69 8.30 11.87 -7.98
C ILE A 69 7.11 12.00 -7.02
N MET A 70 6.91 11.05 -6.12
CA MET A 70 5.82 11.12 -5.13
C MET A 70 5.94 12.35 -4.23
N GLU A 71 7.13 12.65 -3.70
CA GLU A 71 7.36 13.84 -2.86
C GLU A 71 7.03 15.13 -3.61
N ASN A 72 7.52 15.23 -4.85
CA ASN A 72 7.32 16.41 -5.68
C ASN A 72 5.86 16.64 -6.05
N MET A 73 5.12 15.58 -6.34
CA MET A 73 3.72 15.68 -6.76
C MET A 73 2.76 15.85 -5.57
N LEU A 74 3.01 15.15 -4.46
CA LEU A 74 2.15 15.21 -3.27
C LEU A 74 2.45 16.45 -2.39
N LYS A 75 3.68 16.98 -2.46
CA LYS A 75 4.23 17.98 -1.54
C LYS A 75 4.22 17.48 -0.09
N LEU A 76 4.57 16.20 0.09
CA LEU A 76 4.63 15.51 1.38
C LEU A 76 5.95 14.73 1.47
N PRO A 77 6.53 14.57 2.67
CA PRO A 77 7.70 13.71 2.84
C PRO A 77 7.31 12.24 2.62
N ILE A 78 8.14 11.51 1.88
CA ILE A 78 7.99 10.08 1.62
C ILE A 78 9.25 9.37 2.08
N ASP A 79 9.15 8.68 3.21
CA ASP A 79 10.29 8.13 3.95
C ASP A 79 10.29 6.60 4.00
N ARG A 80 9.40 5.94 3.26
CA ARG A 80 9.23 4.48 3.32
C ARG A 80 8.69 3.88 2.05
N TYR A 81 8.98 2.59 1.85
CA TYR A 81 8.46 1.83 0.72
C TYR A 81 8.13 0.38 1.11
N SER A 82 7.22 -0.19 0.34
CA SER A 82 6.81 -1.60 0.41
C SER A 82 6.69 -2.14 -1.01
N TYR A 83 7.27 -3.30 -1.29
CA TYR A 83 7.22 -3.92 -2.61
C TYR A 83 5.84 -4.47 -2.97
N HIS A 84 5.40 -4.24 -4.20
CA HIS A 84 4.26 -4.95 -4.77
C HIS A 84 4.71 -6.33 -5.27
N ARG A 85 4.29 -7.38 -4.54
CA ARG A 85 4.54 -8.80 -4.85
C ARG A 85 6.04 -9.12 -5.09
N PRO A 86 6.92 -8.87 -4.11
CA PRO A 86 8.36 -9.07 -4.28
C PRO A 86 8.74 -10.53 -4.51
N PRO A 87 9.63 -10.83 -5.46
CA PRO A 87 10.32 -12.11 -5.51
C PRO A 87 11.15 -12.35 -4.24
N LYS A 88 11.35 -13.62 -3.85
CA LYS A 88 12.18 -13.98 -2.69
C LYS A 88 13.59 -13.38 -2.78
N ALA A 89 14.17 -13.35 -3.98
CA ALA A 89 15.49 -12.76 -4.21
C ALA A 89 15.55 -11.28 -3.77
N VAL A 90 14.51 -10.49 -4.06
CA VAL A 90 14.43 -9.07 -3.68
C VAL A 90 14.29 -8.91 -2.16
N LEU A 91 13.47 -9.75 -1.51
CA LEU A 91 13.34 -9.75 -0.05
C LEU A 91 14.68 -10.06 0.63
N SER A 92 15.46 -11.01 0.08
CA SER A 92 16.76 -11.40 0.61
C SER A 92 17.83 -10.32 0.50
N LEU A 93 17.70 -9.38 -0.45
CA LEU A 93 18.64 -8.26 -0.59
C LEU A 93 18.62 -7.32 0.62
N LYS A 94 17.50 -7.27 1.37
CA LYS A 94 17.29 -6.33 2.49
C LYS A 94 17.76 -4.92 2.15
N LEU A 95 17.38 -4.46 0.96
CA LEU A 95 17.85 -3.22 0.36
C LEU A 95 17.77 -2.06 1.36
N LYS A 96 18.89 -1.32 1.47
CA LYS A 96 19.03 -0.16 2.33
C LYS A 96 19.29 1.07 1.48
N ILE A 97 18.34 2.00 1.50
CA ILE A 97 18.47 3.31 0.87
C ILE A 97 18.46 4.36 1.97
N LYS A 98 19.45 5.25 1.98
CA LYS A 98 19.57 6.29 3.00
C LYS A 98 18.30 7.14 3.03
N GLY A 99 17.72 7.31 4.22
CA GLY A 99 16.50 8.10 4.42
C GLY A 99 15.19 7.34 4.13
N LEU A 100 15.25 6.10 3.63
CA LEU A 100 14.06 5.29 3.35
C LEU A 100 13.97 4.05 4.25
N ILE A 101 12.79 3.87 4.83
CA ILE A 101 12.40 2.70 5.59
C ILE A 101 11.87 1.63 4.62
N ASN A 102 12.58 0.51 4.56
CA ASN A 102 12.12 -0.70 3.89
C ASN A 102 11.24 -1.51 4.85
N THR A 103 9.94 -1.68 4.55
CA THR A 103 9.04 -2.47 5.40
C THR A 103 9.38 -3.96 5.47
N TYR A 104 10.25 -4.43 4.57
CA TYR A 104 10.75 -5.81 4.55
C TYR A 104 12.15 -5.94 5.16
N ASP A 105 12.65 -4.89 5.81
CA ASP A 105 13.89 -4.96 6.58
C ASP A 105 13.73 -5.71 7.90
N GLY A 106 14.84 -6.21 8.45
CA GLY A 106 14.89 -6.99 9.70
C GLY A 106 14.28 -6.31 10.93
N LEU A 107 14.13 -4.99 10.95
CA LEU A 107 13.43 -4.30 12.06
C LEU A 107 11.92 -4.54 12.03
N PHE A 108 11.36 -4.79 10.85
CA PHE A 108 9.92 -4.85 10.58
C PHE A 108 9.47 -6.21 10.02
N PHE A 109 10.39 -7.03 9.51
CA PHE A 109 10.06 -8.26 8.81
C PHE A 109 11.12 -9.33 9.02
N GLU A 110 10.67 -10.58 9.16
CA GLU A 110 11.55 -11.74 9.19
C GLU A 110 11.05 -12.79 8.20
N HIS A 111 11.74 -12.92 7.06
CA HIS A 111 11.42 -13.94 6.07
C HIS A 111 11.87 -15.33 6.57
N ARG A 112 10.90 -16.23 6.78
CA ARG A 112 11.16 -17.65 7.01
C ARG A 112 10.24 -18.51 6.15
N GLU A 113 10.74 -19.65 5.71
CA GLU A 113 9.94 -20.64 4.97
C GLU A 113 9.28 -21.66 5.92
N SER A 114 9.82 -21.82 7.13
CA SER A 114 9.34 -22.75 8.15
C SER A 114 9.47 -22.15 9.55
N ASN A 115 8.75 -22.73 10.52
CA ASN A 115 8.76 -22.29 11.92
C ASN A 115 8.33 -20.82 12.12
N LEU A 116 7.25 -20.41 11.44
CA LEU A 116 6.70 -19.04 11.47
C LEU A 116 6.19 -18.57 12.84
N GLU A 117 6.18 -19.45 13.85
CA GLU A 117 5.82 -19.14 15.23
C GLU A 117 7.02 -18.74 16.10
N LYS A 118 8.25 -18.92 15.61
CA LYS A 118 9.49 -18.55 16.34
C LYS A 118 10.27 -17.49 15.56
N VAL A 119 9.63 -16.34 15.36
CA VAL A 119 10.18 -15.18 14.67
C VAL A 119 10.21 -13.97 15.60
N SER A 120 11.20 -13.10 15.40
CA SER A 120 11.33 -11.82 16.09
C SER A 120 10.27 -10.79 15.66
N VAL A 121 9.77 -10.91 14.42
CA VAL A 121 8.65 -10.12 13.91
C VAL A 121 7.64 -11.03 13.22
N LYS A 122 6.42 -11.10 13.77
CA LYS A 122 5.33 -11.89 13.20
C LYS A 122 4.71 -11.15 12.03
N TYR A 123 4.76 -11.73 10.84
CA TYR A 123 4.09 -11.19 9.66
C TYR A 123 2.67 -11.75 9.54
N LEU A 124 1.68 -10.87 9.47
CA LEU A 124 0.27 -11.20 9.26
C LEU A 124 -0.23 -10.43 8.04
N ALA A 125 -0.94 -11.11 7.15
CA ALA A 125 -1.54 -10.47 5.98
C ALA A 125 -2.82 -11.16 5.56
N ASP A 126 -3.80 -10.36 5.13
CA ASP A 126 -5.15 -10.76 4.69
C ASP A 126 -5.26 -11.05 3.18
N SER A 127 -4.13 -11.12 2.46
CA SER A 127 -4.10 -11.18 1.00
C SER A 127 -5.05 -12.22 0.38
N ARG A 128 -5.84 -11.76 -0.61
CA ARG A 128 -6.87 -12.57 -1.30
C ARG A 128 -7.97 -13.03 -0.33
N HIS A 129 -8.35 -12.19 0.62
CA HIS A 129 -9.29 -12.49 1.70
C HIS A 129 -8.87 -13.70 2.55
N GLN A 130 -7.57 -13.94 2.70
CA GLN A 130 -7.03 -15.11 3.40
C GLN A 130 -5.86 -14.75 4.29
N TRP A 131 -5.95 -15.16 5.56
CA TRP A 131 -4.90 -15.01 6.57
C TRP A 131 -3.85 -16.13 6.50
N LYS A 132 -3.07 -16.14 5.41
CA LYS A 132 -2.13 -17.24 5.11
C LYS A 132 -0.95 -17.36 6.09
N TYR A 133 -0.65 -16.30 6.83
CA TYR A 133 0.52 -16.18 7.70
C TYR A 133 0.18 -16.18 9.18
N GLY A 134 -1.06 -16.57 9.52
CA GLY A 134 -1.63 -16.49 10.86
C GLY A 134 -2.76 -15.48 10.93
N TYR A 135 -3.59 -15.61 11.96
CA TYR A 135 -4.74 -14.74 12.19
C TYR A 135 -4.38 -13.67 13.24
N PRO A 136 -4.86 -12.41 13.10
CA PRO A 136 -4.59 -11.34 14.06
C PRO A 136 -5.48 -11.46 15.32
N GLU A 137 -5.49 -12.63 15.95
CA GLU A 137 -6.20 -12.86 17.22
C GLU A 137 -5.37 -12.39 18.42
N GLU A 138 -6.04 -12.14 19.55
CA GLU A 138 -5.42 -11.69 20.80
C GLU A 138 -4.25 -12.58 21.21
N ARG A 139 -4.40 -13.91 21.09
CA ARG A 139 -3.33 -14.87 21.43
C ARG A 139 -2.08 -14.67 20.57
N THR A 140 -2.25 -14.55 19.26
CA THR A 140 -1.13 -14.33 18.32
C THR A 140 -0.46 -12.98 18.59
N ILE A 141 -1.27 -11.96 18.90
CA ILE A 141 -0.75 -10.63 19.18
C ILE A 141 0.05 -10.62 20.49
N ALA A 142 -0.47 -11.22 21.55
CA ALA A 142 0.18 -11.29 22.85
C ALA A 142 1.43 -12.18 22.86
N SER A 143 1.54 -13.16 21.95
CA SER A 143 2.66 -14.10 21.91
C SER A 143 3.90 -13.59 21.16
N HIS A 144 3.80 -12.46 20.45
CA HIS A 144 4.90 -11.92 19.66
C HIS A 144 5.26 -10.49 20.08
N PRO A 145 6.56 -10.19 20.29
CA PRO A 145 6.98 -8.87 20.73
C PRO A 145 6.79 -7.78 19.66
N LYS A 146 6.77 -8.18 18.38
CA LYS A 146 6.55 -7.30 17.23
C LYS A 146 5.73 -8.00 16.17
N ILE A 147 4.86 -7.23 15.53
CA ILE A 147 3.98 -7.71 14.47
C ILE A 147 4.03 -6.71 13.32
N GLN A 148 4.19 -7.23 12.12
CA GLN A 148 3.89 -6.50 10.90
C GLN A 148 2.55 -7.00 10.38
N LEU A 149 1.53 -6.15 10.49
CA LEU A 149 0.18 -6.43 10.02
C LEU A 149 -0.05 -5.67 8.71
N LEU A 150 -0.27 -6.43 7.63
CA LEU A 150 -0.63 -5.90 6.32
C LEU A 150 -2.12 -6.19 6.08
N ILE A 151 -2.88 -5.14 5.79
CA ILE A 151 -4.30 -5.23 5.47
C ILE A 151 -4.54 -4.54 4.13
N HIS A 152 -5.41 -5.11 3.30
CA HIS A 152 -5.86 -4.50 2.05
C HIS A 152 -7.20 -3.78 2.29
N PRO A 153 -7.24 -2.43 2.38
CA PRO A 153 -8.45 -1.71 2.79
C PRO A 153 -9.67 -1.96 1.89
N ASP A 154 -9.45 -2.29 0.63
CA ASP A 154 -10.46 -2.64 -0.37
C ASP A 154 -11.15 -3.99 -0.11
N GLU A 155 -10.56 -4.82 0.75
CA GLU A 155 -11.10 -6.13 1.13
C GLU A 155 -12.06 -6.07 2.33
N TRP A 156 -12.23 -4.91 2.99
CA TRP A 156 -13.00 -4.77 4.23
C TRP A 156 -14.07 -3.69 4.13
N THR A 157 -15.31 -4.05 4.48
CA THR A 157 -16.43 -3.12 4.58
C THR A 157 -17.20 -3.33 5.87
N ILE A 158 -17.85 -2.28 6.36
CA ILE A 158 -18.57 -2.28 7.65
C ILE A 158 -19.64 -3.38 7.69
N ALA A 159 -20.33 -3.61 6.57
CA ALA A 159 -21.37 -4.64 6.44
C ALA A 159 -20.86 -5.97 5.85
N GLY A 160 -19.59 -6.04 5.44
CA GLY A 160 -19.01 -7.24 4.83
C GLY A 160 -19.68 -7.63 3.51
N TYR A 161 -19.49 -6.84 2.46
CA TYR A 161 -19.81 -7.30 1.10
C TYR A 161 -18.90 -8.47 0.71
N ASP A 162 -19.44 -9.39 -0.10
CA ASP A 162 -18.63 -10.42 -0.72
C ASP A 162 -17.63 -9.78 -1.70
N ALA A 163 -16.52 -10.49 -1.95
CA ALA A 163 -15.43 -10.00 -2.80
C ALA A 163 -15.91 -9.46 -4.15
N LYS A 164 -16.87 -10.14 -4.80
CA LYS A 164 -17.38 -9.74 -6.11
C LYS A 164 -18.09 -8.39 -6.04
N THR A 165 -18.87 -8.18 -4.99
CA THR A 165 -19.59 -6.91 -4.79
C THR A 165 -18.60 -5.77 -4.51
N ASN A 166 -17.56 -5.98 -3.70
CA ASN A 166 -16.50 -4.98 -3.48
C ASN A 166 -15.83 -4.56 -4.80
N PHE A 167 -15.40 -5.53 -5.62
CA PHE A 167 -14.76 -5.22 -6.90
C PHE A 167 -15.70 -4.53 -7.90
N ARG A 168 -16.99 -4.89 -7.91
CA ARG A 168 -17.99 -4.20 -8.75
C ARG A 168 -18.17 -2.75 -8.35
N MET A 169 -18.23 -2.46 -7.05
CA MET A 169 -18.34 -1.07 -6.58
C MET A 169 -17.13 -0.24 -7.01
N LEU A 170 -15.92 -0.81 -6.92
CA LEU A 170 -14.71 -0.16 -7.41
C LEU A 170 -14.78 0.09 -8.93
N GLU A 171 -15.26 -0.89 -9.71
CA GLU A 171 -15.45 -0.73 -11.17
C GLU A 171 -16.43 0.40 -11.50
N ASP A 172 -17.58 0.42 -10.81
CA ASP A 172 -18.62 1.43 -11.02
C ASP A 172 -18.13 2.83 -10.65
N GLU A 173 -17.40 2.96 -9.54
CA GLU A 173 -16.75 4.22 -9.15
C GLU A 173 -15.79 4.72 -10.25
N LYS A 174 -14.96 3.82 -10.81
CA LYS A 174 -14.04 4.18 -11.90
C LYS A 174 -14.78 4.60 -13.16
N ARG A 175 -15.87 3.91 -13.51
CA ARG A 175 -16.70 4.25 -14.66
C ARG A 175 -17.33 5.63 -14.51
N ILE A 176 -17.85 5.94 -13.31
CA ILE A 176 -18.43 7.26 -12.99
C ILE A 176 -17.36 8.35 -13.10
N ASN A 177 -16.22 8.15 -12.46
CA ASN A 177 -15.10 9.12 -12.49
C ASN A 177 -14.64 9.39 -13.92
N PHE A 178 -14.47 8.35 -14.74
CA PHE A 178 -14.06 8.48 -16.12
C PHE A 178 -15.09 9.26 -16.97
N ARG A 179 -16.39 8.94 -16.82
CA ARG A 179 -17.46 9.68 -17.51
C ARG A 179 -17.49 11.15 -17.11
N GLN A 180 -17.27 11.45 -15.83
CA GLN A 180 -17.17 12.84 -15.36
C GLN A 180 -15.96 13.56 -15.98
N THR A 181 -14.80 12.90 -16.06
CA THR A 181 -13.63 13.45 -16.76
C THR A 181 -13.92 13.75 -18.23
N ILE A 182 -14.58 12.84 -18.96
CA ILE A 182 -14.96 13.11 -20.36
C ILE A 182 -15.86 14.35 -20.43
N ARG A 183 -16.90 14.41 -19.58
CA ARG A 183 -17.84 15.54 -19.60
C ARG A 183 -17.18 16.87 -19.22
N SER A 184 -16.16 16.87 -18.36
CA SER A 184 -15.46 18.10 -17.94
C SER A 184 -14.40 18.54 -18.95
N GLU A 185 -13.68 17.60 -19.57
CA GLU A 185 -12.53 17.90 -20.44
C GLU A 185 -12.86 17.89 -21.93
N CYS A 186 -14.01 17.33 -22.32
CA CYS A 186 -14.41 17.16 -23.72
C CYS A 186 -15.83 17.73 -23.93
N ASP A 187 -15.96 19.05 -23.83
CA ASP A 187 -17.21 19.81 -24.04
C ASP A 187 -17.87 19.56 -25.41
N HIS A 188 -17.08 19.20 -26.43
CA HIS A 188 -17.56 18.80 -27.75
C HIS A 188 -18.14 17.38 -27.83
N TYR A 189 -18.00 16.57 -26.77
CA TYR A 189 -18.51 15.20 -26.73
C TYR A 189 -19.96 15.21 -26.25
N THR A 190 -20.89 15.36 -27.18
CA THR A 190 -22.32 15.19 -26.92
C THR A 190 -22.66 13.70 -26.94
N GLU A 191 -23.04 13.13 -25.79
CA GLU A 191 -23.66 11.80 -25.76
C GLU A 191 -24.90 11.80 -26.68
N SER A 192 -24.85 11.07 -27.79
CA SER A 192 -25.97 10.80 -28.69
C SER A 192 -26.89 9.72 -28.12
#